data_AF-A0A7C6HYK2-F1
#
_entry.id   AF-A0A7C6HYK2-F1
#
_cell.length_a   1.000
_cell.length_b   1.000
_cell.length_c   1.000
_cell.angle_alpha   90.00
_cell.angle_beta   90.00
_cell.angle_gamma   90.00
#
_symmetry.space_group_name_H-M   'P 1'
#
loop_
_entity.id
_entity.type
_entity.pdbx_description
1 polymer ?
#
loop_
_entity_poly.entity_id
_entity_poly.type
_entity_poly.pdbx_seq_one_letter_code
_entity_poly.pdbx_strand_id
1 'polypeptide(L)'
;MKTMRRFSILMAMLAIAFSCTLTSCGDEEDPVVDDPQATLKIKVTYFVDLADTWYQFYNVEMTSTSASGKSETAVIQEDQEKNMTFSLNEAPDKVVLTVIAKPKTNHPEVVDGTVYSLDYSTNLRVVTLTEDGKESGILYTSPFSTTLSSGGEAFKKALLKERTLCNASYTIKK
;
A
#
# COMPACT_ATOMS: atom_id res chain seq x y z
N MET A 1 -48.13 -11.04 -25.63
CA MET A 1 -48.91 -10.15 -26.54
C MET A 1 -48.90 -8.77 -25.90
N LYS A 2 -48.56 -7.65 -26.53
CA LYS A 2 -48.27 -7.30 -27.92
C LYS A 2 -47.50 -5.96 -27.84
N THR A 3 -46.38 -5.88 -28.52
CA THR A 3 -45.54 -4.70 -28.75
C THR A 3 -46.28 -3.65 -29.58
N MET A 4 -45.96 -2.36 -29.39
CA MET A 4 -45.76 -1.31 -30.42
C MET A 4 -45.53 0.06 -29.72
N ARG A 5 -44.31 0.62 -29.71
CA ARG A 5 -43.69 1.55 -30.69
C ARG A 5 -44.54 2.79 -31.01
N ARG A 6 -44.06 3.99 -30.63
CA ARG A 6 -44.04 5.20 -31.49
C ARG A 6 -42.79 6.05 -31.23
N PHE A 7 -42.09 6.31 -32.32
CA PHE A 7 -41.02 7.28 -32.52
C PHE A 7 -41.58 8.71 -32.41
N SER A 8 -40.80 9.64 -31.85
CA SER A 8 -40.91 11.06 -32.18
C SER A 8 -39.52 11.69 -32.16
N ILE A 9 -38.90 11.69 -33.35
CA ILE A 9 -37.82 12.60 -33.71
C ILE A 9 -38.51 13.85 -34.25
N LEU A 10 -38.25 15.02 -33.66
CA LEU A 10 -38.48 16.28 -34.36
C LEU A 10 -37.22 17.14 -34.27
N MET A 11 -36.68 17.34 -35.45
CA MET A 11 -35.53 18.14 -35.82
C MET A 11 -36.01 19.60 -35.92
N ALA A 12 -35.30 20.54 -35.31
CA ALA A 12 -35.39 21.95 -35.66
C ALA A 12 -33.99 22.55 -35.54
N MET A 13 -33.36 22.70 -36.71
CA MET A 13 -32.18 23.52 -36.90
C MET A 13 -32.54 24.98 -36.60
N LEU A 14 -31.71 25.66 -35.82
CA LEU A 14 -31.57 27.11 -35.95
C LEU A 14 -30.10 27.46 -35.84
N ALA A 15 -29.47 27.62 -37.01
CA ALA A 15 -28.18 28.24 -37.16
C ALA A 15 -28.36 29.76 -37.01
N ILE A 16 -27.63 30.37 -36.07
CA ILE A 16 -27.28 31.80 -36.14
C ILE A 16 -25.77 31.88 -35.90
N ALA A 17 -25.07 32.14 -36.99
CA ALA A 17 -23.68 32.54 -37.04
C ALA A 17 -23.56 34.00 -36.61
N PHE A 18 -22.66 34.33 -35.69
CA PHE A 18 -22.03 35.66 -35.46
C PHE A 18 -20.98 35.43 -34.36
N SER A 19 -19.72 35.81 -34.41
CA SER A 19 -18.84 36.38 -35.43
C SER A 19 -17.46 36.37 -34.75
N CYS A 20 -16.43 35.93 -35.45
CA CYS A 20 -15.06 35.98 -34.95
C CYS A 20 -14.66 37.42 -34.66
N THR A 21 -14.41 37.76 -33.40
CA THR A 21 -13.55 38.89 -33.05
C THR A 21 -12.20 38.33 -32.65
N LEU A 22 -11.37 38.01 -33.65
CA LEU A 22 -9.93 37.99 -33.48
C LEU A 22 -9.49 39.44 -33.37
N THR A 23 -9.40 39.96 -32.14
CA THR A 23 -8.62 41.16 -31.88
C THR A 23 -7.17 40.71 -31.81
N SER A 24 -6.43 41.04 -32.86
CA SER A 24 -4.98 41.00 -32.93
C SER A 24 -4.49 42.36 -32.44
N CYS A 25 -3.71 42.38 -31.35
CA CYS A 25 -2.73 43.41 -31.01
C CYS A 25 -2.11 43.06 -29.65
N GLY A 26 -0.78 42.96 -29.60
CA GLY A 26 -0.01 43.14 -28.36
C GLY A 26 0.48 41.85 -27.72
N ASP A 27 1.64 41.40 -28.20
CA ASP A 27 2.80 41.07 -27.37
C ASP A 27 2.58 41.33 -25.86
N GLU A 28 2.50 40.26 -25.06
CA GLU A 28 2.96 40.18 -23.65
C GLU A 28 2.49 38.84 -23.05
N GLU A 29 3.44 37.91 -23.02
CA GLU A 29 3.54 36.70 -22.19
C GLU A 29 2.28 35.82 -22.08
N ASP A 30 2.31 34.67 -22.78
CA ASP A 30 1.64 33.47 -22.26
C ASP A 30 1.99 33.36 -20.77
N PRO A 31 1.02 33.23 -19.84
CA PRO A 31 1.39 32.84 -18.50
C PRO A 31 1.97 31.43 -18.65
N VAL A 32 3.30 31.34 -18.59
CA VAL A 32 3.97 30.11 -18.19
C VAL A 32 3.38 29.83 -16.82
N VAL A 33 2.38 28.96 -16.77
CA VAL A 33 2.01 28.29 -15.53
C VAL A 33 3.17 27.35 -15.26
N ASP A 34 4.24 27.93 -14.74
CA ASP A 34 5.30 27.22 -14.06
C ASP A 34 4.63 26.71 -12.79
N ASP A 35 3.90 25.58 -12.89
CA ASP A 35 3.35 24.93 -11.72
C ASP A 35 4.57 24.45 -10.92
N PRO A 36 4.89 25.06 -9.77
CA PRO A 36 5.97 24.61 -8.93
C PRO A 36 5.47 23.39 -8.15
N GLN A 37 5.04 22.34 -8.86
CA GLN A 37 4.55 21.10 -8.27
C GLN A 37 5.70 20.20 -7.77
N ALA A 38 6.87 20.79 -7.50
CA ALA A 38 8.10 20.04 -7.28
C ALA A 38 8.61 20.11 -5.83
N THR A 39 7.73 20.14 -4.83
CA THR A 39 8.06 19.50 -3.55
C THR A 39 7.37 18.16 -3.47
N LEU A 40 8.10 17.12 -3.85
CA LEU A 40 7.64 15.74 -3.70
C LEU A 40 7.78 15.35 -2.22
N LYS A 41 6.70 14.84 -1.61
CA LYS A 41 6.76 14.16 -0.30
C LYS A 41 6.92 12.67 -0.56
N ILE A 42 7.52 11.94 0.38
CA ILE A 42 7.61 10.48 0.34
C ILE A 42 6.65 9.90 1.34
N LYS A 43 5.72 9.06 0.90
CA LYS A 43 4.88 8.25 1.79
C LYS A 43 5.36 6.82 1.79
N VAL A 44 5.50 6.27 3.00
CA VAL A 44 5.86 4.88 3.24
C VAL A 44 4.72 4.21 3.98
N THR A 45 4.26 3.09 3.43
CA THR A 45 3.22 2.25 4.02
C THR A 45 3.79 0.87 4.32
N TYR A 46 3.64 0.44 5.57
CA TYR A 46 3.92 -0.91 6.04
C TYR A 46 2.60 -1.60 6.31
N PHE A 47 2.39 -2.74 5.67
CA PHE A 47 1.20 -3.56 5.84
C PHE A 47 1.59 -4.98 6.23
N VAL A 48 0.92 -5.53 7.24
CA VAL A 48 1.08 -6.90 7.73
C VAL A 48 -0.31 -7.40 8.14
N ASP A 49 -0.78 -8.47 7.52
CA ASP A 49 -2.04 -9.16 7.80
C ASP A 49 -1.72 -10.65 7.93
N LEU A 50 -1.96 -11.22 9.11
CA LEU A 50 -1.61 -12.60 9.43
C LEU A 50 -2.82 -13.35 9.96
N ALA A 51 -3.01 -14.60 9.55
CA ALA A 51 -3.97 -15.49 10.19
C ALA A 51 -3.74 -15.58 11.71
N ASP A 52 -4.81 -15.61 12.51
CA ASP A 52 -4.78 -15.63 13.99
C ASP A 52 -3.83 -16.69 14.58
N THR A 53 -3.67 -17.83 13.90
CA THR A 53 -2.73 -18.89 14.29
C THR A 53 -1.32 -18.35 14.51
N TRP A 54 -0.86 -17.38 13.70
CA TRP A 54 0.45 -16.77 13.88
C TRP A 54 0.55 -16.11 15.26
N TYR A 55 -0.43 -15.29 15.63
CA TYR A 55 -0.45 -14.61 16.93
C TYR A 55 -0.70 -15.56 18.09
N GLN A 56 -1.44 -16.66 17.89
CA GLN A 56 -1.69 -17.67 18.94
C GLN A 56 -0.43 -18.46 19.29
N PHE A 57 0.32 -18.89 18.28
CA PHE A 57 1.42 -19.85 18.44
C PHE A 57 2.82 -19.23 18.38
N TYR A 58 2.95 -18.01 17.84
CA TYR A 58 4.23 -17.33 17.66
C TYR A 58 4.24 -15.95 18.33
N ASN A 59 5.41 -15.53 18.78
CA ASN A 59 5.75 -14.13 19.03
C ASN A 59 6.14 -13.53 17.67
N VAL A 60 5.26 -12.72 17.11
CA VAL A 60 5.50 -12.07 15.83
C VAL A 60 6.22 -10.75 16.08
N GLU A 61 7.46 -10.66 15.63
CA GLU A 61 8.28 -9.44 15.66
C GLU A 61 8.20 -8.73 14.31
N MET A 62 7.80 -7.46 14.33
CA MET A 62 7.82 -6.57 13.18
C MET A 62 8.94 -5.54 13.38
N THR A 63 9.88 -5.49 12.45
CA THR A 63 10.86 -4.41 12.33
C THR A 63 10.44 -3.47 11.21
N SER A 64 10.30 -2.19 11.51
CA SER A 64 10.04 -1.14 10.52
C SER A 64 10.90 0.08 10.77
N THR A 65 11.26 0.81 9.72
CA THR A 65 11.82 2.16 9.89
C THR A 65 10.77 3.08 10.50
N SER A 66 11.14 3.91 11.47
CA SER A 66 10.24 4.87 12.14
C SER A 66 10.31 6.26 11.52
N ALA A 67 9.49 7.19 12.03
CA ALA A 67 9.46 8.57 11.56
C ALA A 67 10.78 9.31 11.81
N SER A 68 11.63 8.80 12.70
CA SER A 68 12.99 9.32 12.92
C SER A 68 14.04 8.75 11.96
N GLY A 69 13.64 7.86 11.04
CA GLY A 69 14.52 7.17 10.11
C GLY A 69 15.29 5.99 10.73
N LYS A 70 15.03 5.63 12.00
CA LYS A 70 15.66 4.50 12.68
C LYS A 70 14.83 3.23 12.53
N SER A 71 15.48 2.07 12.47
CA SER A 71 14.77 0.79 12.54
C SER A 71 14.30 0.51 13.97
N GLU A 72 13.04 0.17 14.13
CA GLU A 72 12.41 -0.19 15.40
C GLU A 72 11.77 -1.56 15.28
N THR A 73 11.97 -2.41 16.30
CA THR A 73 11.38 -3.75 16.38
C THR A 73 10.37 -3.79 17.51
N ALA A 74 9.17 -4.29 17.24
CA ALA A 74 8.14 -4.51 18.24
C ALA A 74 7.47 -5.88 18.05
N VAL A 75 7.02 -6.49 19.14
CA VAL A 75 6.12 -7.64 19.08
C VAL A 75 4.72 -7.14 18.77
N ILE A 76 4.09 -7.68 17.73
CA ILE A 76 2.73 -7.35 17.31
C ILE A 76 1.78 -8.50 17.64
N GLN A 77 0.53 -8.18 17.95
CA GLN A 77 -0.50 -9.15 18.34
C GLN A 77 -1.74 -9.11 17.44
N GLU A 78 -1.74 -8.20 16.48
CA GLU A 78 -2.81 -7.95 15.51
C GLU A 78 -2.20 -7.42 14.21
N ASP A 79 -3.02 -7.31 13.18
CA ASP A 79 -2.63 -6.77 11.89
C ASP A 79 -2.12 -5.34 12.03
N GLN A 80 -1.24 -4.94 11.12
CA GLN A 80 -0.59 -3.63 11.16
C GLN A 80 -0.74 -2.93 9.82
N GLU A 81 -1.22 -1.69 9.87
CA GLU A 81 -1.08 -0.73 8.79
C GLU A 81 -0.45 0.56 9.34
N LYS A 82 0.81 0.81 8.99
CA LYS A 82 1.54 2.02 9.41
C LYS A 82 1.85 2.88 8.21
N ASN A 83 1.44 4.13 8.27
CA ASN A 83 1.69 5.13 7.24
C ASN A 83 2.57 6.24 7.80
N MET A 84 3.62 6.61 7.06
CA MET A 84 4.48 7.74 7.38
C MET A 84 4.69 8.60 6.15
N THR A 85 4.81 9.91 6.35
CA THR A 85 5.09 10.85 5.26
C THR A 85 6.28 11.72 5.65
N PHE A 86 7.21 11.90 4.72
CA PHE A 86 8.42 12.70 4.88
C PHE A 86 8.48 13.74 3.77
N SER A 87 9.09 14.89 4.05
CA SER A 87 9.62 15.74 2.97
C SER A 87 10.76 14.99 2.26
N LEU A 88 10.95 15.14 0.93
CA LEU A 88 11.98 14.40 0.19
C LEU A 88 13.38 14.52 0.82
N ASN A 89 13.77 15.73 1.24
CA ASN A 89 15.07 16.01 1.82
C ASN A 89 15.25 15.44 3.24
N GLU A 90 14.14 15.20 3.95
CA GLU A 90 14.11 14.70 5.34
C GLU A 90 13.86 13.19 5.40
N ALA A 91 13.48 12.57 4.28
CA ALA A 91 13.23 11.15 4.21
C ALA A 91 14.49 10.36 4.58
N PRO A 92 14.37 9.22 5.30
CA PRO A 92 15.50 8.35 5.54
C PRO A 92 16.03 7.79 4.22
N ASP A 93 17.34 7.56 4.13
CA ASP A 93 17.95 7.02 2.90
C ASP A 93 17.47 5.59 2.60
N LYS A 94 17.08 4.84 3.63
CA LYS A 94 16.62 3.46 3.52
C LYS A 94 15.43 3.20 4.44
N VAL A 95 14.44 2.48 3.91
CA VAL A 95 13.32 1.95 4.68
C VAL A 95 13.32 0.43 4.66
N VAL A 96 12.91 -0.19 5.77
CA VAL A 96 12.89 -1.65 5.94
C VAL A 96 11.55 -2.12 6.51
N LEU A 97 11.11 -3.31 6.09
CA LEU A 97 10.04 -4.09 6.70
C LEU A 97 10.53 -5.53 6.87
N THR A 98 10.63 -5.99 8.11
CA THR A 98 10.93 -7.38 8.41
C THR A 98 9.86 -7.92 9.34
N VAL A 99 9.35 -9.11 9.06
CA VAL A 99 8.37 -9.80 9.91
C VAL A 99 8.90 -11.21 10.20
N ILE A 100 9.13 -11.50 11.48
CA ILE A 100 9.65 -12.79 11.95
C ILE A 100 8.70 -13.37 12.99
N ALA A 101 8.26 -14.60 12.75
CA ALA A 101 7.45 -15.37 13.69
C ALA A 101 8.35 -16.34 14.45
N LYS A 102 8.50 -16.13 15.77
CA LYS A 102 9.27 -16.99 16.67
C LYS A 102 8.33 -17.84 17.51
N PRO A 103 8.54 -19.17 17.63
CA PRO A 103 7.67 -20.01 18.44
C PRO A 103 7.54 -19.49 19.87
N LYS A 104 6.31 -19.46 20.39
CA LYS A 104 6.09 -19.19 21.82
C LYS A 104 6.52 -20.41 22.65
N THR A 105 7.03 -20.17 23.85
CA THR A 105 7.20 -21.25 24.84
C THR A 105 5.85 -21.68 25.42
N ASN A 106 4.91 -20.73 25.53
CA ASN A 106 3.56 -20.97 26.03
C ASN A 106 2.55 -20.65 24.92
N HIS A 107 2.06 -21.69 24.26
CA HIS A 107 1.02 -21.64 23.24
C HIS A 107 -0.04 -22.71 23.54
N PRO A 108 -1.27 -22.60 22.99
CA PRO A 108 -2.29 -23.64 23.12
C PRO A 108 -1.80 -25.00 22.59
N GLU A 109 -2.38 -26.10 23.08
CA GLU A 109 -2.06 -27.42 22.52
C GLU A 109 -2.51 -27.51 21.05
N VAL A 110 -1.65 -28.09 20.20
CA VAL A 110 -2.01 -28.37 18.80
C VAL A 110 -2.83 -29.65 18.75
N VAL A 111 -4.06 -29.56 18.23
CA VAL A 111 -5.03 -30.65 18.17
C VAL A 111 -4.84 -31.45 16.88
N ASP A 112 -4.73 -32.77 17.01
CA ASP A 112 -4.62 -33.66 15.85
C ASP A 112 -5.93 -33.69 15.05
N GLY A 113 -5.82 -33.81 13.72
CA GLY A 113 -6.96 -33.70 12.81
C GLY A 113 -7.48 -32.28 12.56
N THR A 114 -7.01 -31.27 13.30
CA THR A 114 -7.30 -29.85 13.03
C THR A 114 -6.38 -29.32 11.93
N VAL A 115 -6.94 -28.49 11.03
CA VAL A 115 -6.17 -27.73 10.03
C VAL A 115 -6.04 -26.30 10.49
N TYR A 116 -4.80 -25.84 10.61
CA TYR A 116 -4.47 -24.48 11.03
C TYR A 116 -4.17 -23.63 9.80
N SER A 117 -4.86 -22.50 9.63
CA SER A 117 -4.48 -21.49 8.63
C SER A 117 -3.21 -20.78 9.09
N LEU A 118 -2.30 -20.57 8.16
CA LEU A 118 -1.05 -19.84 8.28
C LEU A 118 -0.94 -18.84 7.13
N ASP A 119 -2.09 -18.39 6.62
CA ASP A 119 -2.17 -17.36 5.58
C ASP A 119 -1.48 -16.09 6.09
N TYR A 120 -0.84 -15.37 5.17
CA TYR A 120 -0.29 -14.06 5.48
C TYR A 120 -0.13 -13.19 4.24
N SER A 121 -0.26 -11.89 4.44
CA SER A 121 0.07 -10.85 3.48
C SER A 121 0.93 -9.76 4.11
N THR A 122 1.92 -9.28 3.38
CA THR A 122 2.76 -8.16 3.79
C THR A 122 3.02 -7.24 2.61
N ASN A 123 3.23 -5.94 2.87
CA ASN A 123 3.66 -5.00 1.84
C ASN A 123 4.51 -3.89 2.45
N LEU A 124 5.65 -3.62 1.82
CA LEU A 124 6.36 -2.36 1.96
C LEU A 124 6.11 -1.55 0.69
N ARG A 125 5.38 -0.44 0.81
CA ARG A 125 5.06 0.44 -0.32
C ARG A 125 5.63 1.84 -0.08
N VAL A 126 6.32 2.36 -1.08
CA VAL A 126 6.91 3.71 -1.06
C VAL A 126 6.40 4.45 -2.30
N VAL A 127 5.82 5.62 -2.08
CA VAL A 127 5.28 6.47 -3.15
C VAL A 127 5.74 7.90 -2.97
N THR A 128 5.79 8.63 -4.07
CA THR A 128 5.85 10.10 -4.04
C THR A 128 4.44 10.65 -3.95
N LEU A 129 4.30 11.73 -3.18
CA LEU A 129 3.11 12.55 -3.15
C LEU A 129 3.45 13.95 -3.68
N THR A 130 2.46 14.61 -4.27
CA THR A 130 2.44 16.06 -4.46
C THR A 130 2.36 16.79 -3.12
N GLU A 131 2.55 18.12 -3.11
CA GLU A 131 2.40 18.92 -1.89
C GLU A 131 1.02 18.80 -1.25
N ASP A 132 -0.03 18.74 -2.06
CA ASP A 132 -1.43 18.55 -1.64
C ASP A 132 -1.76 17.11 -1.21
N GLY A 133 -0.75 16.21 -1.21
CA GLY A 133 -0.85 14.87 -0.65
C GLY A 133 -1.41 13.81 -1.59
N LYS A 134 -1.60 14.13 -2.88
CA LYS A 134 -2.02 13.15 -3.89
C LYS A 134 -0.84 12.28 -4.29
N GLU A 135 -1.07 10.99 -4.51
CA GLU A 135 -0.02 10.12 -5.03
C GLU A 135 0.35 10.55 -6.46
N SER A 136 1.64 10.83 -6.67
CA SER A 136 2.19 11.23 -7.97
C SER A 136 2.98 10.12 -8.65
N GLY A 137 3.47 9.14 -7.89
CA GLY A 137 4.28 8.04 -8.43
C GLY A 137 4.58 6.95 -7.42
N ILE A 138 4.76 5.71 -7.91
CA ILE A 138 5.18 4.58 -7.09
C ILE A 138 6.69 4.40 -7.23
N LEU A 139 7.41 4.49 -6.11
CA LEU A 139 8.87 4.28 -6.09
C LEU A 139 9.22 2.81 -5.83
N TYR A 140 8.45 2.16 -4.96
CA TYR A 140 8.66 0.78 -4.57
C TYR A 140 7.38 0.14 -4.07
N THR A 141 7.20 -1.14 -4.37
CA THR A 141 6.21 -1.98 -3.71
C THR A 141 6.78 -3.40 -3.61
N SER A 142 6.60 -4.03 -2.47
CA SER A 142 6.94 -5.44 -2.27
C SER A 142 5.75 -6.16 -1.63
N PRO A 143 4.64 -6.33 -2.38
CA PRO A 143 3.52 -7.10 -1.90
C PRO A 143 3.90 -8.58 -1.91
N PHE A 144 3.65 -9.25 -0.80
CA PHE A 144 3.68 -10.70 -0.72
C PHE A 144 2.38 -11.17 -0.10
N SER A 145 1.79 -12.22 -0.66
CA SER A 145 0.64 -12.88 -0.08
C SER A 145 0.76 -14.37 -0.36
N THR A 146 0.37 -15.18 0.62
CA THR A 146 0.31 -16.62 0.44
C THR A 146 -0.85 -17.20 1.21
N THR A 147 -1.41 -18.26 0.64
CA THR A 147 -2.38 -19.11 1.33
C THR A 147 -1.64 -20.37 1.78
N LEU A 148 -1.56 -20.58 3.08
CA LEU A 148 -0.81 -21.67 3.69
C LEU A 148 -1.66 -22.29 4.79
N SER A 149 -1.68 -23.61 4.85
CA SER A 149 -2.33 -24.33 5.94
C SER A 149 -1.49 -25.53 6.35
N SER A 150 -1.68 -26.01 7.57
CA SER A 150 -1.02 -27.20 8.07
C SER A 150 -1.96 -28.02 8.95
N GLY A 151 -2.02 -29.32 8.70
CA GLY A 151 -2.65 -30.25 9.65
C GLY A 151 -1.86 -30.30 10.97
N GLY A 152 -2.54 -30.61 12.08
CA GLY A 152 -1.98 -30.56 13.44
C GLY A 152 -0.66 -31.31 13.61
N GLU A 153 -0.53 -32.52 13.10
CA GLU A 153 0.71 -33.31 13.20
C GLU A 153 1.90 -32.63 12.51
N ALA A 154 1.68 -32.08 11.30
CA ALA A 154 2.70 -31.34 10.56
C ALA A 154 2.97 -29.98 11.23
N PHE A 155 1.94 -29.36 11.81
CA PHE A 155 2.05 -28.07 12.48
C PHE A 155 2.88 -28.18 13.76
N LYS A 156 2.71 -29.23 14.57
CA LYS A 156 3.56 -29.53 15.75
C LYS A 156 5.05 -29.53 15.40
N LYS A 157 5.42 -30.16 14.27
CA LYS A 157 6.81 -30.20 13.80
C LYS A 157 7.29 -28.83 13.28
N ALA A 158 6.41 -28.11 12.60
CA ALA A 158 6.69 -26.78 12.07
C ALA A 158 6.84 -25.71 13.15
N LEU A 159 6.13 -25.85 14.27
CA LEU A 159 6.12 -24.93 15.40
C LEU A 159 7.46 -24.87 16.14
N LEU A 160 8.39 -25.79 15.87
CA LEU A 160 9.73 -25.76 16.45
C LEU A 160 10.69 -24.79 15.73
N LYS A 161 10.24 -24.11 14.67
CA LYS A 161 11.10 -23.32 13.78
C LYS A 161 10.66 -21.86 13.72
N GLU A 162 11.63 -20.97 13.80
CA GLU A 162 11.45 -19.56 13.42
C GLU A 162 11.12 -19.45 11.93
N ARG A 163 10.29 -18.46 11.58
CA ARG A 163 9.90 -18.19 10.20
C ARG A 163 10.03 -16.70 9.87
N THR A 164 10.76 -16.39 8.81
CA THR A 164 10.74 -15.06 8.19
C THR A 164 9.56 -14.99 7.23
N LEU A 165 8.58 -14.14 7.53
CA LEU A 165 7.40 -13.92 6.69
C LEU A 165 7.62 -12.78 5.70
N CYS A 166 8.45 -11.80 6.07
CA CYS A 166 8.81 -10.68 5.20
C CYS A 166 10.24 -10.23 5.52
N ASN A 167 10.98 -9.84 4.49
CA ASN A 167 12.26 -9.16 4.58
C ASN A 167 12.41 -8.26 3.34
N ALA A 168 11.81 -7.08 3.40
CA ALA A 168 11.80 -6.09 2.34
C ALA A 168 12.59 -4.85 2.76
N SER A 169 13.26 -4.24 1.80
CA SER A 169 13.89 -2.93 2.02
C SER A 169 14.00 -2.15 0.73
N TYR A 170 14.03 -0.82 0.86
CA TYR A 170 14.16 0.09 -0.27
C TYR A 170 15.05 1.28 0.09
N THR A 171 15.92 1.67 -0.84
CA THR A 171 16.75 2.87 -0.73
C THR A 171 16.07 4.01 -1.49
N ILE A 172 15.74 5.08 -0.79
CA ILE A 172 15.11 6.28 -1.37
C ILE A 172 16.20 7.10 -2.04
N LYS A 173 16.01 7.39 -3.34
CA LYS A 173 16.89 8.31 -4.07
C LYS A 173 16.37 9.74 -3.88
N LYS A 174 17.25 10.62 -3.40
CA LYS A 174 17.00 12.05 -3.21
C LYS A 174 17.46 12.84 -4.43
#